data_AF-A0A971WJ42-F1
#
_entry.id   AF-A0A971WJ42-F1
#
_cell.length_a   1.000
_cell.length_b   1.000
_cell.length_c   1.000
_cell.angle_alpha   90.00
_cell.angle_beta   90.00
_cell.angle_gamma   90.00
#
_symmetry.space_group_name_H-M   'P 1'
#
loop_
_entity.id
_entity.type
_entity.pdbx_description
1 polymer ?
#
loop_
_entity_poly.entity_id
_entity_poly.type
_entity_poly.pdbx_seq_one_letter_code
_entity_poly.pdbx_strand_id
1 'polypeptide(L)'
;MRGLKGLNDLWETARSVLPLVLALAFFQLVVLRKPIKNVKEFIIGVLLSIFGLHFFLKGVSMSLLPLGDSVGGNLVVLDRKWLIVAIAFVIGYFGTLVEPALKTLALEVEEISMGAIPNKVLIHAVAVGFGAGMGIGVYKILNNISYVKVVAPLLLVILVLIFFAPEEFVSIAMDSASATTGPV
;
A
#
# COMPACT_ATOMS: atom_id res chain seq x y z
N MET A 1 -17.24 -7.42 -30.67
CA MET A 1 -15.84 -7.10 -30.24
C MET A 1 -15.67 -6.97 -28.71
N ARG A 2 -16.53 -7.58 -27.87
CA ARG A 2 -16.36 -7.61 -26.40
C ARG A 2 -15.39 -8.71 -25.91
N GLY A 3 -15.32 -9.85 -26.60
CA GLY A 3 -14.45 -10.97 -26.24
C GLY A 3 -12.95 -10.70 -26.38
N LEU A 4 -12.55 -9.90 -27.38
CA LEU A 4 -11.15 -9.49 -27.58
C LEU A 4 -10.63 -8.57 -26.46
N LYS A 5 -11.51 -7.77 -25.82
CA LYS A 5 -11.12 -6.95 -24.66
C LYS A 5 -10.80 -7.80 -23.43
N GLY A 6 -11.61 -8.83 -23.15
CA GLY A 6 -11.37 -9.70 -21.99
C GLY A 6 -10.05 -10.49 -22.09
N LEU A 7 -9.68 -10.93 -23.30
CA LEU A 7 -8.39 -11.59 -23.55
C LEU A 7 -7.20 -10.64 -23.35
N ASN A 8 -7.35 -9.37 -23.73
CA ASN A 8 -6.32 -8.35 -23.52
C ASN A 8 -6.15 -8.04 -22.02
N ASP A 9 -7.25 -7.85 -21.28
CA ASP A 9 -7.22 -7.59 -19.82
C ASP A 9 -6.55 -8.77 -19.06
N LEU A 10 -6.82 -10.01 -19.49
CA LEU A 10 -6.18 -11.23 -18.95
C LEU A 10 -4.67 -11.25 -19.26
N TRP A 11 -4.28 -10.87 -20.46
CA TRP A 11 -2.87 -10.78 -20.86
C TRP A 11 -2.11 -9.72 -20.06
N GLU A 12 -2.73 -8.56 -19.81
CA GLU A 12 -2.16 -7.52 -18.93
C GLU A 12 -1.96 -8.03 -17.50
N THR A 13 -2.94 -8.77 -16.98
CA THR A 13 -2.82 -9.41 -15.67
C THR A 13 -1.67 -10.41 -15.65
N ALA A 14 -1.57 -11.28 -16.65
CA ALA A 14 -0.49 -12.24 -16.79
C ALA A 14 0.88 -11.54 -16.88
N ARG A 15 0.98 -10.43 -17.64
CA ARG A 15 2.20 -9.64 -17.77
C ARG A 15 2.64 -8.98 -16.47
N SER A 16 1.71 -8.75 -15.54
CA SER A 16 2.02 -8.23 -14.20
C SER A 16 2.55 -9.32 -13.27
N VAL A 17 2.09 -10.55 -13.41
CA VAL A 17 2.48 -11.69 -12.55
C VAL A 17 3.72 -12.42 -13.07
N LEU A 18 3.87 -12.58 -14.39
CA LEU A 18 4.96 -13.33 -15.03
C LEU A 18 6.37 -12.87 -14.59
N PRO A 19 6.69 -11.57 -14.49
CA PRO A 19 8.00 -11.12 -14.04
C PRO A 19 8.32 -11.59 -12.62
N LEU A 20 7.33 -11.58 -11.72
CA LEU A 20 7.49 -12.07 -10.35
C LEU A 20 7.74 -13.58 -10.34
N VAL A 21 6.95 -14.34 -11.11
CA VAL A 21 7.13 -15.81 -11.24
C VAL A 21 8.50 -16.16 -11.82
N LEU A 22 8.95 -15.43 -12.85
CA LEU A 22 10.26 -15.62 -13.47
C LEU A 22 11.40 -15.26 -12.52
N ALA A 23 11.27 -14.16 -11.77
CA ALA A 23 12.25 -13.77 -10.77
C ALA A 23 12.36 -14.83 -9.67
N LEU A 24 11.22 -15.31 -9.14
CA LEU A 24 11.19 -16.37 -8.13
C LEU A 24 11.79 -17.68 -8.65
N ALA A 25 11.46 -18.08 -9.88
CA ALA A 25 12.03 -19.27 -10.52
C ALA A 25 13.55 -19.13 -10.74
N PHE A 26 14.00 -17.94 -11.15
CA PHE A 26 15.42 -17.64 -11.30
C PHE A 26 16.16 -17.73 -9.96
N PHE A 27 15.65 -17.10 -8.90
CA PHE A 27 16.26 -17.20 -7.57
C PHE A 27 16.29 -18.64 -7.07
N GLN A 28 15.21 -19.40 -7.24
CA GLN A 28 15.14 -20.80 -6.83
C GLN A 28 16.17 -21.69 -7.55
N LEU A 29 16.25 -21.58 -8.88
CA LEU A 29 17.07 -22.46 -9.71
C LEU A 29 18.54 -22.05 -9.77
N VAL A 30 18.81 -20.74 -9.85
CA VAL A 30 20.16 -20.21 -10.08
C VAL A 30 20.85 -19.82 -8.77
N VAL A 31 20.17 -19.04 -7.91
CA VAL A 31 20.76 -18.52 -6.67
C VAL A 31 20.77 -19.59 -5.58
N LEU A 32 19.61 -20.19 -5.30
CA LEU A 32 19.44 -21.21 -4.27
C LEU A 32 19.86 -22.61 -4.73
N ARG A 33 20.02 -22.81 -6.05
CA ARG A 33 20.40 -24.09 -6.69
C ARG A 33 19.52 -25.27 -6.27
N LYS A 34 18.23 -25.01 -6.04
CA LYS A 34 17.25 -26.04 -5.66
C LYS A 34 16.26 -26.28 -6.79
N PRO A 35 15.94 -27.53 -7.15
CA PRO A 35 14.92 -27.80 -8.14
C PRO A 35 13.55 -27.35 -7.62
N ILE A 36 12.68 -26.93 -8.55
CA ILE A 36 11.27 -26.68 -8.23
C ILE A 36 10.62 -28.05 -7.98
N LYS A 37 10.27 -28.32 -6.72
CA LYS A 37 9.50 -29.51 -6.35
C LYS A 37 8.10 -29.37 -6.96
N ASN A 38 7.58 -30.46 -7.49
CA ASN A 38 6.20 -30.56 -8.00
C ASN A 38 5.87 -29.48 -9.06
N VAL A 39 6.63 -29.44 -10.15
CA VAL A 39 6.46 -28.47 -11.27
C VAL A 39 5.00 -28.36 -11.74
N LYS A 40 4.23 -29.46 -11.74
CA LYS A 40 2.81 -29.44 -12.10
C LYS A 40 1.98 -28.55 -11.17
N GLU A 41 2.14 -28.71 -9.85
CA GLU A 41 1.46 -27.90 -8.85
C GLU A 41 1.88 -26.43 -8.95
N PHE A 42 3.17 -26.18 -9.20
CA PHE A 42 3.68 -24.82 -9.44
C PHE A 42 2.99 -24.15 -10.63
N ILE A 43 2.92 -24.82 -11.78
CA ILE A 43 2.26 -24.28 -12.98
C ILE A 43 0.77 -24.04 -12.72
N ILE A 44 0.08 -24.98 -12.07
CA ILE A 44 -1.34 -24.82 -11.71
C ILE A 44 -1.53 -23.62 -10.78
N GLY A 45 -0.67 -23.46 -9.76
CA GLY A 45 -0.69 -22.33 -8.84
C GLY A 45 -0.50 -20.99 -9.55
N VAL A 46 0.45 -20.91 -10.49
CA VAL A 46 0.66 -19.71 -11.32
C VAL A 46 -0.58 -19.38 -12.14
N LEU A 47 -1.19 -20.38 -12.79
CA LEU A 47 -2.41 -20.17 -13.57
C LEU A 47 -3.57 -19.70 -12.68
N LEU A 48 -3.81 -20.36 -11.55
CA LEU A 48 -4.85 -19.98 -10.59
C LEU A 48 -4.62 -18.57 -10.03
N SER A 49 -3.37 -18.18 -9.77
CA SER A 49 -3.02 -16.83 -9.33
C SER A 49 -3.35 -15.78 -10.40
N ILE A 50 -3.06 -16.05 -11.68
CA ILE A 50 -3.36 -15.12 -12.78
C ILE A 50 -4.88 -14.96 -12.93
N PHE A 51 -5.63 -16.05 -12.94
CA PHE A 51 -7.10 -15.98 -13.04
C PHE A 51 -7.72 -15.33 -11.79
N GLY A 52 -7.24 -15.68 -10.60
CA GLY A 52 -7.70 -15.11 -9.34
C GLY A 52 -7.47 -13.60 -9.29
N LEU A 53 -6.26 -13.15 -9.61
CA LEU A 53 -5.93 -11.73 -9.68
C LEU A 53 -6.77 -11.01 -10.74
N HIS A 54 -6.97 -11.62 -11.91
CA HIS A 54 -7.78 -11.02 -12.97
C HIS A 54 -9.23 -10.80 -12.52
N PHE A 55 -9.87 -11.82 -11.96
CA PHE A 55 -11.24 -11.71 -11.48
C PHE A 55 -11.36 -10.73 -10.31
N PHE A 56 -10.37 -10.71 -9.41
CA PHE A 56 -10.29 -9.73 -8.34
C PHE A 56 -10.23 -8.29 -8.87
N LEU A 57 -9.27 -7.99 -9.76
CA LEU A 57 -9.13 -6.66 -10.36
C LEU A 57 -10.37 -6.25 -11.14
N LYS A 58 -10.99 -7.19 -11.87
CA LYS A 58 -12.23 -6.93 -12.60
C LYS A 58 -13.39 -6.59 -11.65
N GLY A 59 -13.53 -7.35 -10.57
CA GLY A 59 -14.52 -7.08 -9.52
C GLY A 59 -14.32 -5.72 -8.85
N VAL A 60 -13.08 -5.39 -8.48
CA VAL A 60 -12.70 -4.09 -7.91
C VAL A 60 -13.06 -2.96 -8.89
N SER A 61 -12.69 -3.12 -10.17
CA SER A 61 -12.89 -2.08 -11.19
C SER A 61 -14.36 -1.84 -11.56
N MET A 62 -15.20 -2.88 -11.50
CA MET A 62 -16.62 -2.76 -11.82
C MET A 62 -17.48 -2.35 -10.63
N SER A 63 -17.02 -2.57 -9.39
CA SER A 63 -17.84 -2.38 -8.19
C SER A 63 -17.22 -1.40 -7.20
N LEU A 64 -16.01 -1.68 -6.70
CA LEU A 64 -15.41 -0.90 -5.62
C LEU A 64 -14.91 0.48 -6.09
N LEU A 65 -14.28 0.57 -7.27
CA LEU A 65 -13.82 1.87 -7.79
C LEU A 65 -15.00 2.82 -8.09
N PRO A 66 -16.06 2.42 -8.83
CA PRO A 66 -17.21 3.30 -9.05
C PRO A 66 -17.94 3.69 -7.76
N LEU A 67 -17.95 2.80 -6.76
CA LEU A 67 -18.49 3.09 -5.43
C LEU A 67 -17.64 4.16 -4.74
N GLY A 68 -16.32 4.03 -4.76
CA GLY A 68 -15.37 5.02 -4.24
C GLY A 68 -15.53 6.38 -4.91
N ASP A 69 -15.63 6.42 -6.23
CA ASP A 69 -15.86 7.65 -7.01
C ASP A 69 -17.19 8.30 -6.66
N SER A 70 -18.25 7.51 -6.51
CA SER A 70 -19.58 8.01 -6.15
C SER A 70 -19.60 8.59 -4.73
N VAL A 71 -18.99 7.90 -3.76
CA VAL A 71 -18.88 8.39 -2.38
C VAL A 71 -18.00 9.64 -2.32
N GLY A 72 -16.84 9.62 -2.98
CA GLY A 72 -15.90 10.74 -3.08
C GLY A 72 -16.52 11.98 -3.72
N GLY A 73 -17.24 11.82 -4.82
CA GLY A 73 -17.94 12.92 -5.50
C GLY A 73 -18.98 13.59 -4.61
N ASN A 74 -19.74 12.80 -3.84
CA ASN A 74 -20.73 13.34 -2.90
C ASN A 74 -20.08 13.98 -1.65
N LEU A 75 -18.88 13.54 -1.25
CA LEU A 75 -18.15 14.16 -0.14
C LEU A 75 -17.74 15.60 -0.45
N VAL A 76 -17.40 15.93 -1.69
CA VAL A 76 -16.99 17.29 -2.08
C VAL A 76 -18.17 18.27 -2.12
N VAL A 77 -19.40 17.77 -2.22
CA VAL A 77 -20.63 18.58 -2.15
C VAL A 77 -20.90 19.10 -0.73
N LEU A 78 -20.26 18.53 0.30
CA LEU A 78 -20.35 19.09 1.66
C LEU A 78 -19.66 20.45 1.73
N ASP A 79 -20.40 21.49 2.13
CA ASP A 79 -19.86 22.83 2.39
C ASP A 79 -18.79 22.85 3.51
N ARG A 80 -18.80 21.84 4.38
CA ARG A 80 -17.90 21.73 5.54
C ARG A 80 -16.59 21.03 5.17
N LYS A 81 -15.64 21.79 4.62
CA LYS A 81 -14.28 21.32 4.26
C LYS A 81 -13.57 20.52 5.36
N TRP A 82 -13.73 20.89 6.63
CA TRP A 82 -13.11 20.18 7.75
C TRP A 82 -13.64 18.75 7.93
N LEU A 83 -14.91 18.50 7.62
CA LEU A 83 -15.49 17.14 7.65
C LEU A 83 -14.88 16.26 6.56
N ILE A 84 -14.65 16.82 5.37
CA ILE A 84 -14.02 16.09 4.26
C ILE A 84 -12.61 15.64 4.67
N VAL A 85 -11.85 16.54 5.31
CA VAL A 85 -10.50 16.24 5.81
C VAL A 85 -10.55 15.19 6.93
N ALA A 86 -11.51 15.27 7.85
CA ALA A 86 -11.67 14.28 8.91
C ALA A 86 -12.02 12.90 8.35
N ILE A 87 -12.89 12.83 7.34
CA ILE A 87 -13.24 11.57 6.66
C ILE A 87 -12.03 11.00 5.94
N ALA A 88 -11.25 11.83 5.25
CA ALA A 88 -10.00 11.42 4.61
C ALA A 88 -9.00 10.86 5.62
N PHE A 89 -8.85 11.50 6.78
CA PHE A 89 -8.03 10.99 7.88
C PHE A 89 -8.49 9.59 8.33
N VAL A 90 -9.80 9.42 8.55
CA VAL A 90 -10.38 8.15 9.00
C VAL A 90 -10.16 7.04 7.97
N ILE A 91 -10.38 7.32 6.69
CA ILE A 91 -10.14 6.36 5.59
C ILE A 91 -8.66 5.97 5.55
N GLY A 92 -7.74 6.94 5.62
CA GLY A 92 -6.30 6.67 5.63
C GLY A 92 -5.89 5.83 6.83
N TYR A 93 -6.34 6.21 8.03
CA TYR A 93 -6.06 5.50 9.27
C TYR A 93 -6.52 4.04 9.23
N PHE A 94 -7.78 3.79 8.86
CA PHE A 94 -8.30 2.41 8.77
C PHE A 94 -7.68 1.63 7.62
N GLY A 95 -7.36 2.27 6.49
CA GLY A 95 -6.63 1.65 5.39
C GLY A 95 -5.28 1.10 5.87
N THR A 96 -4.52 1.91 6.60
CA THR A 96 -3.24 1.48 7.18
C THR A 96 -3.39 0.36 8.21
N LEU A 97 -4.46 0.34 9.00
CA LEU A 97 -4.67 -0.73 9.99
C LEU A 97 -4.89 -2.11 9.37
N VAL A 98 -5.44 -2.16 8.16
CA VAL A 98 -5.74 -3.40 7.44
C VAL A 98 -4.52 -3.91 6.66
N GLU A 99 -3.46 -3.10 6.54
CA GLU A 99 -2.27 -3.43 5.75
C GLU A 99 -1.47 -4.60 6.37
N PRO A 100 -1.45 -5.79 5.72
CA PRO A 100 -0.76 -6.97 6.27
C PRO A 100 0.76 -6.84 6.27
N ALA A 101 1.33 -6.07 5.34
CA ALA A 101 2.77 -5.83 5.28
C ALA A 101 3.25 -5.04 6.51
N LEU A 102 2.55 -3.96 6.88
CA LEU A 102 2.80 -3.20 8.10
C LEU A 102 2.65 -4.07 9.36
N LYS A 103 1.64 -4.95 9.39
CA LYS A 103 1.44 -5.87 10.53
C LYS A 103 2.62 -6.82 10.70
N THR A 104 3.14 -7.37 9.59
CA THR A 104 4.31 -8.26 9.61
C THR A 104 5.56 -7.52 10.07
N LEU A 105 5.81 -6.33 9.54
CA LEU A 105 6.93 -5.48 9.97
C LEU A 105 6.86 -5.17 11.48
N ALA A 106 5.68 -4.84 11.99
CA ALA A 106 5.52 -4.50 13.40
C ALA A 106 5.75 -5.68 14.35
N LEU A 107 5.45 -6.92 13.90
CA LEU A 107 5.76 -8.13 14.66
C LEU A 107 7.27 -8.38 14.68
N GLU A 108 7.96 -8.19 13.55
CA GLU A 108 9.41 -8.34 13.45
C GLU A 108 10.13 -7.31 14.35
N VAL A 109 9.68 -6.06 14.33
CA VAL A 109 10.23 -5.01 15.19
C VAL A 109 10.02 -5.32 16.68
N GLU A 110 8.87 -5.85 17.06
CA GLU A 110 8.59 -6.25 18.44
C GLU A 110 9.51 -7.40 18.89
N GLU A 111 9.75 -8.38 18.01
CA GLU A 111 10.64 -9.52 18.28
C GLU A 111 12.11 -9.07 18.42
N ILE A 112 12.62 -8.28 17.47
CA ILE A 112 14.02 -7.81 17.47
C ILE A 112 14.28 -6.84 18.62
N SER A 113 13.28 -6.03 19.01
CA SER A 113 13.41 -5.08 20.12
C SER A 113 13.17 -5.70 21.50
N MET A 114 12.99 -7.04 21.59
CA MET A 114 12.65 -7.75 22.83
C MET A 114 11.42 -7.15 23.54
N GLY A 115 10.43 -6.69 22.77
CA GLY A 115 9.20 -6.08 23.27
C GLY A 115 9.31 -4.61 23.68
N ALA A 116 10.46 -3.94 23.46
CA ALA A 116 10.61 -2.52 23.76
C ALA A 116 9.71 -1.64 22.88
N ILE A 117 9.41 -2.07 21.65
CA ILE A 117 8.46 -1.42 20.74
C ILE A 117 7.29 -2.37 20.49
N PRO A 118 6.15 -2.18 21.17
CA PRO A 118 4.98 -3.04 20.98
C PRO A 118 4.38 -2.87 19.58
N ASN A 119 3.99 -3.96 18.93
CA ASN A 119 3.45 -3.91 17.57
C ASN A 119 2.23 -2.97 17.42
N LYS A 120 1.33 -2.95 18.42
CA LYS A 120 0.14 -2.10 18.42
C LYS A 120 0.51 -0.63 18.41
N VAL A 121 1.53 -0.24 19.18
CA VAL A 121 1.98 1.15 19.27
C VAL A 121 2.54 1.59 17.92
N LEU A 122 3.38 0.76 17.29
CA LEU A 122 3.94 1.07 15.98
C LEU A 122 2.85 1.19 14.91
N ILE A 123 1.93 0.22 14.81
CA ILE A 123 0.85 0.23 13.82
C ILE A 123 -0.03 1.46 13.97
N HIS A 124 -0.45 1.78 15.20
CA HIS A 124 -1.30 2.95 15.44
C HIS A 124 -0.55 4.26 15.19
N ALA A 125 0.74 4.36 15.55
CA ALA A 125 1.56 5.54 15.26
C ALA A 125 1.67 5.79 13.74
N VAL A 126 1.96 4.74 12.97
CA VAL A 126 2.04 4.82 11.51
C VAL A 126 0.67 5.16 10.90
N ALA A 127 -0.41 4.54 11.37
CA ALA A 127 -1.77 4.82 10.90
C ALA A 127 -2.21 6.27 11.16
N VAL A 128 -1.88 6.84 12.34
CA VAL A 128 -2.15 8.25 12.63
C VAL A 128 -1.34 9.16 11.70
N GLY A 129 -0.05 8.85 11.49
CA GLY A 129 0.81 9.61 10.58
C GLY A 129 0.30 9.59 9.13
N PHE A 130 -0.07 8.41 8.63
CA PHE A 130 -0.61 8.25 7.29
C PHE A 130 -1.97 8.95 7.13
N GLY A 131 -2.89 8.77 8.08
CA GLY A 131 -4.18 9.45 8.10
C GLY A 131 -4.02 10.98 8.12
N ALA A 132 -3.09 11.51 8.93
CA ALA A 132 -2.80 12.94 8.97
C ALA A 132 -2.25 13.45 7.63
N GLY A 133 -1.31 12.71 7.03
CA GLY A 133 -0.78 13.00 5.69
C GLY A 133 -1.86 13.01 4.62
N MET A 134 -2.77 12.03 4.64
CA MET A 134 -3.91 11.95 3.73
C MET A 134 -4.87 13.15 3.93
N GLY A 135 -5.17 13.51 5.18
CA GLY A 135 -5.97 14.69 5.51
C GLY A 135 -5.35 15.99 4.99
N ILE A 136 -4.05 16.19 5.21
CA ILE A 136 -3.30 17.34 4.68
C ILE A 136 -3.32 17.34 3.14
N GLY A 137 -3.16 16.17 2.51
CA GLY A 137 -3.22 16.01 1.06
C GLY A 137 -4.58 16.40 0.47
N VAL A 138 -5.68 15.98 1.11
CA VAL A 138 -7.04 16.36 0.70
C VAL A 138 -7.27 17.86 0.95
N TYR A 139 -6.84 18.39 2.10
CA TYR A 139 -6.92 19.83 2.37
C TYR A 139 -6.19 20.66 1.31
N LYS A 140 -5.02 20.20 0.85
CA LYS A 140 -4.28 20.82 -0.26
C LYS A 140 -5.10 20.84 -1.55
N ILE A 141 -5.74 19.72 -1.90
CA ILE A 141 -6.56 19.60 -3.12
C ILE A 141 -7.76 20.56 -3.05
N LEU A 142 -8.48 20.59 -1.92
CA LEU A 142 -9.67 21.44 -1.74
C LEU A 142 -9.39 22.95 -1.80
N ASN A 143 -8.17 23.37 -1.48
CA ASN A 143 -7.78 24.79 -1.48
C ASN A 143 -6.84 25.14 -2.65
N ASN A 144 -6.60 24.21 -3.57
CA ASN A 144 -5.72 24.37 -4.73
C ASN A 144 -4.32 24.91 -4.33
N ILE A 145 -3.79 24.39 -3.23
CA ILE A 145 -2.48 24.80 -2.72
C ILE A 145 -1.40 24.07 -3.53
N SER A 146 -0.34 24.78 -3.91
CA SER A 146 0.81 24.17 -4.59
C SER A 146 1.41 23.06 -3.72
N TYR A 147 1.68 21.90 -4.34
CA TYR A 147 2.31 20.73 -3.71
C TYR A 147 3.58 21.09 -2.92
N VAL A 148 4.41 21.98 -3.48
CA VAL A 148 5.69 22.39 -2.88
C VAL A 148 5.47 23.05 -1.51
N LYS A 149 4.40 23.83 -1.35
CA LYS A 149 4.11 24.54 -0.09
C LYS A 149 3.70 23.59 1.05
N VAL A 150 3.32 22.36 0.72
CA VAL A 150 2.94 21.34 1.71
C VAL A 150 4.09 20.37 1.95
N VAL A 151 4.70 19.85 0.89
CA VAL A 151 5.72 18.80 1.05
C VAL A 151 7.07 19.34 1.48
N ALA A 152 7.50 20.51 1.00
CA ALA A 152 8.78 21.08 1.40
C ALA A 152 8.90 21.29 2.93
N PRO A 153 7.92 21.92 3.63
CA PRO A 153 8.01 22.06 5.09
C PRO A 153 7.93 20.71 5.81
N LEU A 154 7.11 19.76 5.34
CA LEU A 154 7.03 18.42 5.92
C LEU A 154 8.38 17.67 5.82
N LEU A 155 9.04 17.74 4.66
CA LEU A 155 10.37 17.16 4.47
C LEU A 155 11.42 17.86 5.33
N LEU A 156 11.35 19.19 5.49
CA LEU A 156 12.25 19.92 6.36
C LEU A 156 12.07 19.47 7.82
N VAL A 157 10.83 19.31 8.28
CA VAL A 157 10.53 18.78 9.61
C VAL A 157 11.10 17.37 9.78
N ILE A 158 10.91 16.48 8.80
CA ILE A 158 11.49 15.13 8.84
C ILE A 158 13.02 15.19 8.93
N LEU A 159 13.68 16.02 8.11
CA LEU A 159 15.13 16.18 8.11
C LEU A 159 15.65 16.63 9.48
N VAL A 160 14.95 17.58 10.11
CA VAL A 160 15.31 18.06 11.45
C VAL A 160 15.09 16.96 12.49
N LEU A 161 13.96 16.25 12.44
CA LEU A 161 13.64 15.19 13.40
C LEU A 161 14.62 14.01 13.33
N ILE A 162 15.16 13.69 12.15
CA ILE A 162 16.18 12.64 11.99
C ILE A 162 17.43 12.90 12.85
N PHE A 163 17.84 14.16 13.03
CA PHE A 163 18.99 14.48 13.89
C PHE A 163 18.74 14.24 15.39
N PHE A 164 17.47 14.23 15.81
CA PHE A 164 17.09 14.01 17.21
C PHE A 164 16.64 12.57 17.49
N ALA A 165 16.26 11.82 16.46
CA ALA A 165 15.78 10.46 16.59
C ALA A 165 16.94 9.45 16.63
N PRO A 166 16.88 8.40 17.47
CA PRO A 166 17.82 7.29 17.41
C PRO A 166 17.75 6.56 16.06
N GLU A 167 18.89 6.03 15.59
CA GLU A 167 19.02 5.41 14.26
C GLU A 167 18.05 4.23 14.05
N GLU A 168 17.72 3.51 15.13
CA GLU A 168 16.78 2.39 15.09
C GLU A 168 15.37 2.86 14.70
N PHE A 169 14.91 3.97 15.28
CA PHE A 169 13.60 4.53 14.96
C PHE A 169 13.54 5.13 13.56
N VAL A 170 14.64 5.73 13.09
CA VAL A 170 14.72 6.26 11.72
C VAL A 170 14.61 5.12 10.71
N SER A 171 15.31 4.00 10.92
CA SER A 171 15.26 2.83 10.06
C SER A 171 13.85 2.21 10.02
N ILE A 172 13.24 2.03 11.20
CA ILE A 172 11.86 1.52 11.32
C ILE A 172 10.87 2.46 10.61
N ALA A 173 11.03 3.78 10.73
CA ALA A 173 10.17 4.76 10.08
C ALA A 173 10.25 4.69 8.54
N MET A 174 11.46 4.51 7.99
CA MET A 174 11.67 4.37 6.54
C MET A 174 11.04 3.08 6.01
N ASP A 175 11.24 1.95 6.70
CA ASP A 175 10.63 0.68 6.33
C ASP A 175 9.10 0.71 6.46
N SER A 176 8.59 1.37 7.50
CA SER A 176 7.15 1.53 7.75
C SER A 176 6.44 2.28 6.62
N ALA A 177 7.09 3.28 6.03
CA ALA A 177 6.55 3.99 4.88
C ALA A 177 6.36 3.03 3.69
N SER A 178 7.38 2.23 3.37
CA SER A 178 7.31 1.23 2.28
C SER A 178 6.28 0.12 2.55
N ALA A 179 6.16 -0.31 3.81
CA ALA A 179 5.24 -1.35 4.24
C ALA A 179 3.77 -0.90 4.24
N THR A 180 3.52 0.41 4.30
CA THR A 180 2.15 0.97 4.37
C THR A 180 1.60 1.33 2.99
N THR A 181 2.44 1.77 2.05
CA THR A 181 1.95 2.20 0.74
C THR A 181 1.74 1.05 -0.23
N GLY A 182 2.36 -0.11 -0.03
CA GLY A 182 2.33 -1.20 -1.01
C GLY A 182 2.73 -0.75 -2.43
N PRO A 183 2.66 -1.61 -3.45
CA PRO A 183 2.68 -1.17 -4.83
C PRO A 183 1.28 -0.62 -5.20
N VAL A 184 1.08 0.69 -4.98
CA VAL A 184 0.03 1.46 -5.68
C VAL A 184 0.47 1.78 -7.11
#